data_AF-A0A7C1S6H1-F1
#
_entry.id   AF-A0A7C1S6H1-F1
#
_cell.length_a   1.000
_cell.length_b   1.000
_cell.length_c   1.000
_cell.angle_alpha   90.00
_cell.angle_beta   90.00
_cell.angle_gamma   90.00
#
_symmetry.space_group_name_H-M   'P 1'
#
loop_
_entity.id
_entity.type
_entity.pdbx_description
1 polymer ?
#
loop_
_entity_poly.entity_id
_entity_poly.type
_entity_poly.pdbx_seq_one_letter_code
_entity_poly.pdbx_strand_id
1 'polypeptide(L)' 'MDKNKEKEKTIYNLELHETLILLIDEKDPATEKEIEKRIEITRVPGGWVYAFDYPFFRQTSVVFVPFNNQYMKK' A
#
# COMPACT_ATOMS: atom_id res chain seq x y z
N MET A 1 4.68 8.25 31.82
CA MET A 1 4.83 9.01 30.57
C MET A 1 4.46 8.06 29.45
N ASP A 2 3.19 8.08 29.07
CA ASP A 2 2.67 7.18 28.06
C ASP A 2 3.28 7.56 26.71
N LYS A 3 3.99 6.60 26.11
CA LYS A 3 4.51 6.73 24.75
C LYS A 3 3.32 6.97 23.82
N ASN A 4 3.28 8.14 23.18
CA ASN A 4 2.44 8.41 22.03
C ASN A 4 2.60 7.24 21.04
N LYS A 5 1.66 6.30 21.05
CA LYS A 5 1.46 5.39 19.93
C LYS A 5 0.86 6.27 18.84
N GLU A 6 1.71 6.85 17.99
CA GLU A 6 1.26 7.35 16.69
C GLU A 6 0.42 6.23 16.08
N LYS A 7 -0.85 6.53 15.79
CA LYS A 7 -1.72 5.55 15.13
C LYS A 7 -1.08 5.25 13.78
N GLU A 8 -0.71 4.00 13.58
CA GLU A 8 -0.22 3.51 12.29
C GLU A 8 -1.24 3.88 11.21
N LYS A 9 -0.78 4.62 10.20
CA LYS A 9 -1.64 5.18 9.17
C LYS A 9 -2.11 4.07 8.24
N THR A 10 -3.42 3.86 8.15
CA THR A 10 -4.00 2.84 7.26
C THR A 10 -4.56 3.47 5.98
N ILE A 11 -4.84 2.64 4.97
CA ILE A 11 -5.48 3.10 3.72
C ILE A 11 -6.83 3.81 3.95
N TYR A 12 -7.52 3.50 5.05
CA TYR A 12 -8.81 4.10 5.40
C TYR A 12 -8.69 5.49 6.01
N ASN A 13 -7.47 5.88 6.41
CA ASN A 13 -7.16 7.18 6.98
C ASN A 13 -6.51 8.13 5.97
N LEU A 14 -6.44 7.75 4.70
CA LEU A 14 -5.90 8.59 3.63
C LEU A 14 -6.88 9.68 3.23
N GLU A 15 -6.40 10.91 3.15
CA GLU A 15 -7.12 12.02 2.55
C GLU A 15 -7.23 11.86 1.03
N LEU A 16 -8.13 12.61 0.38
CA LEU A 16 -8.30 12.51 -1.07
C LEU A 16 -7.00 12.92 -1.79
N HIS A 17 -6.55 12.08 -2.73
CA HIS A 17 -5.27 12.18 -3.44
C HIS A 17 -4.02 11.98 -2.58
N GLU A 18 -4.19 11.59 -1.32
CA GLU A 18 -3.07 11.18 -0.50
C GLU A 18 -2.58 9.79 -0.89
N THR A 19 -1.26 9.61 -0.88
CA THR A 19 -0.57 8.36 -1.20
C THR A 19 0.10 7.78 0.03
N LEU A 20 -0.20 6.52 0.34
CA LEU A 20 0.57 5.68 1.26
C LEU A 20 1.60 4.89 0.46
N ILE A 21 2.86 4.91 0.90
CA ILE A 21 3.92 4.08 0.32
C ILE A 21 4.24 2.98 1.32
N LEU A 22 4.13 1.73 0.90
CA LEU A 22 4.56 0.56 1.65
C LEU A 22 5.83 0.00 1.01
N LEU A 23 6.86 -0.17 1.82
CA LEU A 23 8.08 -0.89 1.46
C LEU A 23 7.99 -2.26 2.13
N ILE A 24 8.05 -3.31 1.33
CA ILE A 24 7.91 -4.69 1.79
C ILE A 24 9.18 -5.42 1.42
N ASP A 25 9.89 -5.92 2.42
CA ASP A 25 11.00 -6.84 2.22
C ASP A 25 10.46 -8.19 1.78
N GLU A 26 10.88 -8.64 0.60
CA GLU A 26 10.54 -9.92 0.01
C GLU A 26 11.85 -10.67 -0.29
N LYS A 27 11.83 -12.00 -0.22
CA LYS A 27 12.96 -12.82 -0.69
C LYS A 27 12.65 -13.27 -2.10
N ASP A 28 13.58 -13.01 -3.01
CA ASP A 28 13.50 -13.57 -4.35
C ASP A 28 13.52 -15.11 -4.27
N PRO A 29 12.45 -15.79 -4.73
CA PRO A 29 12.38 -17.25 -4.66
C PRO A 29 13.43 -17.94 -5.54
N ALA A 30 14.02 -17.26 -6.53
CA ALA A 30 15.02 -17.82 -7.43
C ALA A 30 16.46 -17.63 -6.92
N THR A 31 16.78 -16.49 -6.31
CA THR A 31 18.16 -16.17 -5.87
C THR A 31 18.35 -16.10 -4.36
N GLU A 32 17.27 -16.24 -3.59
CA GLU A 32 17.21 -16.07 -2.12
C GLU A 32 17.68 -14.69 -1.62
N LYS A 33 17.90 -13.74 -2.52
CA LYS A 33 18.28 -12.37 -2.17
C LYS A 33 17.09 -11.59 -1.64
N GLU A 34 17.36 -10.77 -0.64
CA GLU A 34 16.38 -9.79 -0.15
C GLU A 34 16.20 -8.69 -1.21
N ILE A 35 14.94 -8.42 -1.53
CA ILE A 35 14.50 -7.36 -2.43
C ILE A 35 13.46 -6.50 -1.73
N GLU A 36 13.54 -5.20 -1.94
CA GLU A 36 12.52 -4.26 -1.46
C GLU A 36 11.46 -4.06 -2.55
N LYS A 37 10.21 -4.39 -2.22
CA LYS A 37 9.06 -4.14 -3.07
C LYS A 37 8.36 -2.87 -2.63
N ARG A 38 8.11 -1.97 -3.58
CA ARG A 38 7.38 -0.72 -3.34
C ARG A 38 5.94 -0.85 -3.81
N ILE A 39 5.00 -0.54 -2.92
CA ILE A 39 3.58 -0.42 -3.22
C ILE A 39 3.13 1.00 -2.93
N GLU A 40 2.58 1.67 -3.93
CA GLU A 40 1.95 2.98 -3.77
C GLU A 40 0.43 2.82 -3.75
N ILE A 41 -0.23 3.40 -2.76
CA ILE A 41 -1.68 3.33 -2.58
C ILE A 41 -2.22 4.74 -2.49
N THR A 42 -2.88 5.21 -3.54
CA THR A 42 -3.45 6.56 -3.60
C THR A 42 -4.96 6.52 -3.41
N ARG A 43 -5.48 7.33 -2.49
CA ARG A 43 -6.92 7.54 -2.33
C ARG A 43 -7.45 8.38 -3.49
N VAL A 44 -8.47 7.90 -4.19
CA VAL A 44 -9.11 8.60 -5.31
C VAL A 44 -10.63 8.67 -5.10
N PRO A 45 -11.38 9.50 -5.84
CA PRO A 45 -12.84 9.45 -5.77
C PRO A 45 -13.35 8.02 -6.00
N GLY A 46 -14.21 7.54 -5.10
CA GLY A 46 -14.80 6.22 -5.21
C GLY A 46 -13.91 5.01 -4.91
N GLY A 47 -12.63 5.17 -4.49
CA GLY A 47 -11.81 4.01 -4.09
C GLY A 47 -10.32 4.32 -3.86
N TRP A 48 -9.48 3.35 -4.19
CA TRP A 48 -8.02 3.46 -4.13
C TRP A 48 -7.39 2.93 -5.42
N VAL A 49 -6.26 3.53 -5.81
CA VAL A 49 -5.39 3.02 -6.86
C VAL A 49 -4.16 2.43 -6.21
N TYR A 50 -3.86 1.18 -6.53
CA TYR A 50 -2.65 0.47 -6.12
C TYR A 50 -1.70 0.41 -7.30
N ALA A 51 -0.47 0.89 -7.13
CA ALA A 51 0.62 0.68 -8.08
C ALA A 51 1.68 -0.20 -7.43
N PHE A 52 2.03 -1.28 -8.11
CA PHE A 52 3.05 -2.24 -7.69
C PHE A 52 4.24 -2.10 -8.62
N ASP A 53 5.41 -1.82 -8.06
CA ASP A 53 6.66 -1.92 -8.80
C ASP A 53 7.27 -3.30 -8.54
N TYR A 54 7.37 -4.11 -9.59
CA TYR A 54 8.08 -5.38 -9.55
C TYR A 54 9.46 -5.20 -10.18
N PRO A 55 10.51 -4.93 -9.37
CA PRO A 55 11.84 -4.65 -9.91
C PRO A 55 12.39 -5.81 -10.74
N PHE A 56 11.99 -7.05 -10.44
CA PHE A 56 12.39 -8.25 -11.16
C PHE A 56 11.88 -8.31 -12.61
N PHE A 57 10.62 -7.95 -12.82
CA PHE A 57 9.96 -8.08 -14.12
C PHE A 57 9.98 -6.78 -14.93
N ARG A 58 10.54 -5.70 -14.37
CA ARG A 58 10.40 -4.31 -14.89
C ARG A 58 8.95 -4.00 -15.26
N GLN A 59 8.03 -4.54 -14.47
CA GLN A 59 6.60 -4.46 -14.73
C GLN A 59 5.96 -3.65 -13.62
N THR A 60 5.29 -2.58 -14.02
CA THR A 60 4.40 -1.84 -13.14
C THR A 60 2.99 -2.36 -13.37
N SER A 61 2.37 -2.85 -12.30
CA SER A 61 0.96 -3.23 -12.31
C SER A 61 0.15 -2.17 -11.58
N VAL A 62 -0.97 -1.76 -12.17
CA VAL A 62 -1.88 -0.78 -11.56
C VAL A 62 -3.27 -1.39 -11.44
N VAL A 63 -3.86 -1.32 -10.25
CA VAL A 63 -5.18 -1.88 -9.94
C VAL A 63 -6.04 -0.83 -9.25
N PHE A 64 -7.29 -0.67 -9.70
CA PHE A 64 -8.29 0.13 -9.01
C PHE A 64 -9.13 -0.77 -8.09
N VAL A 65 -9.24 -0.36 -6.83
CA VAL A 65 -10.08 -1.03 -5.82
C VAL A 65 -11.22 -0.08 -5.45
N PRO A 66 -12.48 -0.39 -5.80
CA PRO A 66 -13.62 0.45 -5.46
C PRO A 66 -13.81 0.51 -3.94
N PHE A 67 -14.31 1.65 -3.48
CA PHE A 67 -14.66 1.86 -2.09
C PHE A 67 -15.77 0.89 -1.68
N ASN A 68 -15.53 0.16 -0.59
CA ASN A 68 -16.50 -0.73 0.03
C ASN A 68 -16.57 -0.41 1.54
N ASN A 69 -17.78 -0.13 2.04
CA ASN A 69 -18.03 0.21 3.44
C ASN A 69 -18.34 -1.02 4.32
N GLN A 70 -18.36 -2.23 3.78
CA GLN A 70 -18.72 -3.46 4.50
C GLN A 70 -17.87 -3.73 5.75
N TYR A 71 -16.64 -3.21 5.79
CA TYR A 71 -15.69 -3.43 6.90
C TYR A 71 -15.45 -2.18 7.76
N MET A 72 -16.15 -1.07 7.51
CA MET A 72 -16.09 0.08 8.40
C MET A 72 -16.89 -0.24 9.66
N LYS A 73 -16.21 -0.38 10.81
CA LYS A 73 -16.87 -0.51 12.11
C LYS A 73 -17.75 0.73 12.32
N LYS A 74 -19.04 0.49 12.60
CA LYS A 74 -20.02 1.53 12.95
C LYS A 74 -19.64 2.21 14.27
#